data_AF-A0A239JAJ3-F1
#
_entry.id   AF-A0A239JAJ3-F1
#
_cell.length_a   1.000
_cell.length_b   1.000
_cell.length_c   1.000
_cell.angle_alpha   90.00
_cell.angle_beta   90.00
_cell.angle_gamma   90.00
#
_symmetry.space_group_name_H-M   'P 1'
#
loop_
_entity.id
_entity.type
_entity.pdbx_description
1 polymer ?
#
loop_
_entity_poly.entity_id
_entity_poly.type
_entity_poly.pdbx_seq_one_letter_code
_entity_poly.pdbx_strand_id
1 'polypeptide(L)'
;MLRYTALRFAALSNTVLKNSVLRNSVLGSTVLSNTVPGGTAPRVPARRTRLLPAASVVVAAALLATACGGGGETAAPKGTAPVADAPQAAPSPRKVVVLVDGKPTETMTTGTTVQQVLAEAKIALGPYDLVKPAADQPPGEKITIMRLLSEPKLKVVRTPAETIRKKSSSVPPWSEKVLREGKDGIKIVKWAYVRRGGKKVPKVIAQKVKRKPVAKILAVGPKSAGTGSAARLNWAGLAKCESGGNPKAVNPAGYYGLYQFSMQTWTSVGGSGKPSDASAGEQTYRAQLLYNKVNGRWQGQWPNCGKYLFS
;
A
#
# COMPACT_ATOMS: atom_id res chain seq x y z
N MET A 1 -25.79 40.30 26.11
CA MET A 1 -26.29 39.09 26.81
C MET A 1 -25.66 37.85 26.17
N LEU A 2 -25.06 36.95 26.95
CA LEU A 2 -24.52 35.66 26.47
C LEU A 2 -25.59 34.56 26.50
N ARG A 3 -25.64 33.71 25.46
CA ARG A 3 -25.91 32.24 25.47
C ARG A 3 -25.27 31.67 24.18
N TYR A 4 -24.25 30.79 24.18
CA TYR A 4 -24.27 29.33 24.45
C TYR A 4 -25.56 28.67 23.90
N THR A 5 -25.60 27.61 23.08
CA THR A 5 -24.83 26.35 22.97
C THR A 5 -25.16 25.73 21.57
N ALA A 6 -24.61 24.64 21.03
CA ALA A 6 -23.63 23.62 21.44
C ALA A 6 -23.00 22.97 20.18
N LEU A 7 -21.96 22.13 20.35
CA LEU A 7 -21.50 21.18 19.31
C LEU A 7 -22.32 19.88 19.32
N ARG A 8 -22.44 19.21 18.17
CA ARG A 8 -22.67 17.74 18.12
C ARG A 8 -21.53 17.04 17.36
N PHE A 9 -20.75 16.25 18.10
CA PHE A 9 -19.89 15.21 17.55
C PHE A 9 -20.75 14.01 17.13
N ALA A 10 -20.47 13.42 15.97
CA ALA A 10 -20.95 12.08 15.60
C ALA A 10 -19.77 11.09 15.64
N ALA A 11 -19.98 9.94 16.28
CA ALA A 11 -18.91 9.01 16.63
C ALA A 11 -18.57 8.01 15.51
N LEU A 12 -17.29 7.67 15.39
CA LEU A 12 -16.79 6.53 14.60
C LEU A 12 -17.20 5.22 15.29
N SER A 13 -17.85 4.30 14.56
CA SER A 13 -18.17 2.96 15.05
C SER A 13 -17.11 1.91 14.67
N ASN A 14 -16.98 0.90 15.52
CA ASN A 14 -15.85 -0.05 15.55
C ASN A 14 -15.84 -1.09 14.42
N THR A 15 -14.63 -1.45 13.99
CA THR A 15 -14.34 -2.61 13.13
C THR A 15 -14.51 -3.92 13.91
N VAL A 16 -15.36 -4.83 13.43
CA VAL A 16 -15.41 -6.22 13.91
C VAL A 16 -14.45 -7.08 13.10
N LEU A 17 -13.50 -7.73 13.78
CA LEU A 17 -12.69 -8.81 13.24
C LEU A 17 -13.43 -10.14 13.45
N LYS A 18 -13.59 -10.95 12.40
CA LYS A 18 -13.98 -12.38 12.52
C LYS A 18 -12.90 -13.28 11.93
N ASN A 19 -12.75 -14.44 12.57
CA ASN A 19 -11.63 -15.37 12.40
C ASN A 19 -11.62 -16.12 11.07
N SER A 20 -10.41 -16.48 10.65
CA SER A 20 -10.17 -17.53 9.65
C SER A 20 -10.54 -18.91 10.21
N VAL A 21 -11.17 -19.75 9.39
CA VAL A 21 -11.16 -21.21 9.57
C VAL A 21 -10.69 -21.83 8.25
N LEU A 22 -9.58 -22.57 8.33
CA LEU A 22 -9.10 -23.40 7.22
C LEU A 22 -9.86 -24.73 7.25
N ARG A 23 -10.35 -25.19 6.10
CA ARG A 23 -10.61 -26.62 5.87
C ARG A 23 -10.02 -27.02 4.52
N ASN A 24 -9.12 -27.99 4.57
CA ASN A 24 -8.72 -28.77 3.40
C ASN A 24 -9.94 -29.53 2.87
N SER A 25 -10.00 -29.71 1.56
CA SER A 25 -10.68 -30.85 0.94
C SER A 25 -9.99 -31.16 -0.38
N VAL A 26 -9.47 -32.38 -0.48
CA VAL A 26 -8.78 -32.92 -1.65
C VAL A 26 -9.76 -33.77 -2.42
N LEU A 27 -10.15 -33.29 -3.60
CA LEU A 27 -10.69 -34.09 -4.71
C LEU A 27 -10.10 -33.44 -5.98
N GLY A 28 -9.54 -34.14 -6.95
CA GLY A 28 -9.79 -35.55 -7.28
C GLY A 28 -10.56 -35.59 -8.61
N SER A 29 -9.94 -35.08 -9.69
CA SER A 29 -10.55 -35.06 -11.01
C SER A 29 -9.55 -35.44 -12.09
N THR A 30 -9.71 -36.66 -12.57
CA THR A 30 -9.03 -37.26 -13.72
C THR A 30 -9.25 -36.39 -14.96
N VAL A 31 -8.18 -35.99 -15.65
CA VAL A 31 -8.28 -35.33 -16.96
C VAL A 31 -7.99 -36.37 -18.04
N LEU A 32 -8.98 -36.60 -18.90
CA LEU A 32 -8.85 -37.45 -20.08
C LEU A 32 -7.93 -36.75 -21.11
N SER A 33 -6.88 -37.45 -21.53
CA SER A 33 -6.04 -37.04 -22.65
C SER A 33 -6.81 -37.17 -23.96
N ASN A 34 -6.91 -36.09 -24.73
CA ASN A 34 -7.28 -36.15 -26.14
C ASN A 34 -6.09 -35.71 -27.00
N THR A 35 -5.59 -36.64 -27.80
CA THR A 35 -4.45 -36.45 -28.71
C THR A 35 -4.97 -36.13 -30.11
N VAL A 36 -4.51 -35.03 -30.71
CA VAL A 36 -4.69 -34.75 -32.15
C VAL A 36 -3.33 -34.30 -32.72
N PRO A 37 -2.86 -34.86 -33.85
CA PRO A 37 -1.50 -34.65 -34.34
C PRO A 37 -1.36 -33.52 -35.36
N GLY A 38 -0.11 -33.13 -35.63
CA GLY A 38 0.31 -32.61 -36.94
C GLY A 38 0.27 -31.09 -37.14
N GLY A 39 1.40 -30.43 -36.89
CA GLY A 39 1.63 -29.03 -37.27
C GLY A 39 3.12 -28.71 -37.25
N THR A 40 3.78 -28.81 -38.40
CA THR A 40 5.23 -28.56 -38.55
C THR A 40 5.56 -27.06 -38.52
N ALA A 41 6.53 -26.67 -37.69
CA ALA A 41 7.07 -25.31 -37.64
C ALA A 41 8.60 -25.33 -37.83
N PRO A 42 9.19 -24.35 -38.55
CA PRO A 42 10.61 -24.36 -38.88
C PRO A 42 11.51 -24.02 -37.68
N ARG A 43 12.70 -24.63 -37.62
CA ARG A 43 13.72 -24.33 -36.60
C ARG A 43 14.39 -22.98 -36.85
N VAL A 44 14.39 -22.12 -35.84
CA VAL A 44 15.27 -20.94 -35.75
C VAL A 44 16.42 -21.26 -34.78
N PRO A 45 17.70 -21.00 -35.13
CA PRO A 45 18.83 -21.33 -34.26
C PRO A 45 18.92 -20.42 -33.03
N ALA A 46 19.13 -21.02 -31.86
CA ALA A 46 19.22 -20.31 -30.59
C ALA A 46 20.55 -19.56 -30.42
N ARG A 47 20.51 -18.23 -30.33
CA ARG A 47 21.68 -17.39 -30.01
C ARG A 47 21.98 -17.47 -28.51
N ARG A 48 23.07 -18.16 -28.14
CA ARG A 48 23.53 -18.27 -26.74
C ARG A 48 24.17 -16.96 -26.26
N THR A 49 23.43 -16.15 -25.51
CA THR A 49 24.01 -15.03 -24.74
C THR A 49 24.55 -15.56 -23.41
N ARG A 50 25.87 -15.55 -23.21
CA ARG A 50 26.48 -15.86 -21.89
C ARG A 50 26.15 -14.72 -20.92
N LEU A 51 25.56 -15.05 -19.77
CA LEU A 51 25.47 -14.15 -18.62
C LEU A 51 26.70 -14.37 -17.72
N LEU A 52 27.39 -13.27 -17.37
CA LEU A 52 28.47 -13.26 -16.39
C LEU A 52 27.86 -13.32 -14.97
N PRO A 53 28.38 -14.14 -14.05
CA PRO A 53 28.01 -14.06 -12.64
C PRO A 53 28.68 -12.86 -11.97
N ALA A 54 27.94 -12.13 -11.14
CA ALA A 54 28.50 -11.06 -10.32
C ALA A 54 29.33 -11.65 -9.16
N ALA A 55 30.53 -11.11 -8.95
CA ALA A 55 31.45 -11.59 -7.92
C ALA A 55 30.89 -11.35 -6.51
N SER A 56 30.94 -12.39 -5.67
CA SER A 56 30.74 -12.26 -4.21
C SER A 56 32.11 -12.11 -3.55
N VAL A 57 32.37 -10.96 -2.93
CA VAL A 57 33.61 -10.75 -2.16
C VAL A 57 33.42 -11.31 -0.76
N VAL A 58 34.06 -12.44 -0.49
CA VAL A 58 34.25 -12.98 0.86
C VAL A 58 35.69 -12.67 1.27
N VAL A 59 35.87 -11.82 2.29
CA VAL A 59 37.18 -11.59 2.88
C VAL A 59 37.43 -12.66 3.94
N ALA A 60 38.29 -13.63 3.63
CA ALA A 60 38.80 -14.59 4.61
C ALA A 60 40.04 -14.00 5.30
N ALA A 61 40.09 -14.06 6.63
CA ALA A 61 41.28 -13.69 7.39
C ALA A 61 42.34 -14.80 7.27
N ALA A 62 43.57 -14.41 6.93
CA ALA A 62 44.69 -15.34 6.86
C ALA A 62 45.27 -15.61 8.25
N LEU A 63 45.30 -16.88 8.66
CA LEU A 63 46.17 -17.37 9.72
C LEU A 63 47.57 -17.59 9.12
N LEU A 64 48.60 -17.00 9.71
CA LEU A 64 50.00 -17.29 9.40
C LEU A 64 50.61 -18.14 10.51
N ALA A 65 51.32 -19.19 10.10
CA ALA A 65 51.82 -20.24 10.97
C ALA A 65 53.14 -19.91 11.66
N THR A 66 53.39 -20.64 12.74
CA THR A 66 54.64 -20.68 13.53
C THR A 66 55.84 -21.18 12.73
N ALA A 67 57.03 -20.62 13.01
CA ALA A 67 58.32 -21.25 12.75
C ALA A 67 59.29 -20.97 13.91
N CYS A 68 60.11 -21.95 14.27
CA CYS A 68 60.99 -21.92 15.45
C CYS A 68 62.30 -21.15 15.22
N GLY A 69 62.88 -20.66 16.31
CA GLY A 69 64.28 -20.20 16.39
C GLY A 69 64.60 -19.81 17.84
N GLY A 70 65.41 -20.63 18.53
CA GLY A 70 65.72 -20.45 19.95
C GLY A 70 67.08 -19.80 20.21
N GLY A 71 67.31 -19.43 21.48
CA GLY A 71 68.53 -18.82 21.99
C GLY A 71 68.17 -17.98 23.21
N GLY A 72 68.61 -18.39 24.39
CA GLY A 72 68.19 -17.77 25.65
C GLY A 72 69.23 -16.80 26.19
N GLU A 73 68.82 -15.96 27.15
CA GLU A 73 69.65 -15.58 28.29
C GLU A 73 68.78 -14.98 29.41
N THR A 74 69.12 -15.30 30.66
CA THR A 74 68.40 -14.83 31.85
C THR A 74 68.87 -13.45 32.28
N ALA A 75 67.99 -12.45 32.24
CA ALA A 75 68.17 -11.19 32.94
C ALA A 75 66.82 -10.60 33.40
N ALA A 76 66.49 -10.77 34.68
CA ALA A 76 65.74 -9.73 35.38
C ALA A 76 66.70 -8.53 35.58
N PRO A 77 66.23 -7.26 35.58
CA PRO A 77 65.74 -6.76 36.87
C PRO A 77 64.75 -5.57 36.83
N LYS A 78 64.33 -5.18 38.05
CA LYS A 78 63.73 -3.89 38.47
C LYS A 78 62.27 -3.66 38.09
N GLY A 79 61.42 -3.65 39.13
CA GLY A 79 60.02 -3.26 39.02
C GLY A 79 59.87 -1.78 38.71
N THR A 80 58.99 -1.48 37.76
CA THR A 80 58.46 -0.14 37.52
C THR A 80 57.35 0.11 38.54
N ALA A 81 57.46 1.17 39.34
CA ALA A 81 56.31 1.66 40.09
C ALA A 81 55.20 2.09 39.09
N PRO A 82 53.91 1.95 39.44
CA PRO A 82 52.84 2.43 38.57
C PRO A 82 52.96 3.94 38.42
N VAL A 83 53.15 4.41 37.18
CA VAL A 83 53.04 5.83 36.85
C VAL A 83 51.59 6.23 37.12
N ALA A 84 51.38 7.11 38.10
CA ALA A 84 50.06 7.70 38.31
C ALA A 84 49.69 8.50 37.06
N ASP A 85 48.55 8.19 36.44
CA ASP A 85 48.04 8.92 35.28
C ASP A 85 47.97 10.42 35.61
N ALA A 86 48.66 11.22 34.80
CA ALA A 86 48.62 12.67 34.94
C ALA A 86 47.17 13.17 34.73
N PRO A 87 46.69 14.18 35.50
CA PRO A 87 45.32 14.67 35.38
C PRO A 87 44.98 15.05 33.95
N GLN A 88 44.07 14.29 33.34
CA GLN A 88 43.69 14.48 31.95
C GLN A 88 43.00 15.84 31.79
N ALA A 89 43.54 16.69 30.91
CA ALA A 89 43.12 18.09 30.79
C ALA A 89 41.61 18.21 30.53
N ALA A 90 40.95 19.06 31.32
CA ALA A 90 39.50 19.27 31.22
C ALA A 90 39.14 19.80 29.81
N PRO A 91 38.05 19.31 29.17
CA PRO A 91 37.66 19.77 27.85
C PRO A 91 37.33 21.27 27.85
N SER A 92 37.67 21.97 26.77
CA SER A 92 37.33 23.38 26.62
C SER A 92 35.79 23.58 26.58
N PRO A 93 35.26 24.66 27.19
CA PRO A 93 33.84 24.96 27.15
C PRO A 93 33.35 25.17 25.71
N ARG A 94 32.29 24.46 25.32
CA ARG A 94 31.66 24.58 24.00
C ARG A 94 30.15 24.72 24.12
N LYS A 95 29.53 25.38 23.13
CA LYS A 95 28.07 25.47 23.04
C LYS A 95 27.50 24.18 22.44
N VAL A 96 26.47 23.63 23.07
CA VAL A 96 25.66 22.52 22.54
C VAL A 96 24.19 22.94 22.53
N VAL A 97 23.47 22.58 21.47
CA VAL A 97 22.03 22.87 21.33
C VAL A 97 21.22 21.62 21.72
N VAL A 98 20.45 21.71 22.80
CA VAL A 98 19.55 20.66 23.26
C VAL A 98 18.13 20.95 22.79
N LEU A 99 17.54 20.05 22.00
CA LEU A 99 16.18 20.18 21.49
C LEU A 99 15.24 19.27 22.28
N VAL A 100 14.41 19.83 23.15
CA VAL A 100 13.41 19.09 23.92
C VAL A 100 12.06 19.20 23.21
N ASP A 101 11.57 18.07 22.67
CA ASP A 101 10.36 18.00 21.83
C ASP A 101 10.34 19.01 20.65
N GLY A 102 11.54 19.38 20.16
CA GLY A 102 11.74 20.35 19.09
C GLY A 102 11.94 21.80 19.54
N LYS A 103 11.84 22.10 20.83
CA LYS A 103 12.23 23.41 21.39
C LYS A 103 13.73 23.45 21.64
N PRO A 104 14.51 24.34 20.98
CA PRO A 104 15.95 24.46 21.25
C PRO A 104 16.20 25.14 22.59
N THR A 105 17.30 24.78 23.23
CA THR A 105 17.90 25.43 24.39
C THR A 105 19.40 25.29 24.25
N GLU A 106 20.13 26.40 24.38
CA GLU A 106 21.59 26.39 24.28
C GLU A 106 22.19 26.13 25.67
N THR A 107 23.31 25.41 25.72
CA THR A 107 24.04 25.17 26.97
C THR A 107 25.53 25.20 26.67
N MET A 108 26.27 26.01 27.43
CA MET A 108 27.73 25.94 27.47
C MET A 108 28.13 24.79 28.39
N THR A 109 28.99 23.91 27.90
CA THR A 109 29.33 22.65 28.58
C THR A 109 30.78 22.25 28.34
N THR A 110 31.39 21.62 29.35
CA THR A 110 32.67 20.90 29.23
C THR A 110 32.47 19.39 29.19
N GLY A 111 31.25 18.88 29.42
CA GLY A 111 30.91 17.46 29.45
C GLY A 111 31.32 16.71 28.18
N THR A 112 31.85 15.50 28.35
CA THR A 112 32.27 14.60 27.26
C THR A 112 31.14 13.70 26.76
N THR A 113 30.08 13.50 27.55
CA THR A 113 28.91 12.66 27.19
C THR A 113 27.61 13.44 27.18
N VAL A 114 26.61 12.97 26.42
CA VAL A 114 25.24 13.52 26.41
C VAL A 114 24.68 13.63 27.83
N GLN A 115 24.87 12.62 28.67
CA GLN A 115 24.33 12.61 30.04
C GLN A 115 24.89 13.75 30.91
N GLN A 116 26.17 14.10 30.75
CA GLN A 116 26.78 15.24 31.45
C GLN A 116 26.19 16.57 30.96
N VAL A 117 26.09 16.79 29.65
CA VAL A 117 25.48 18.00 29.08
C VAL A 117 24.03 18.17 29.55
N LEU A 118 23.26 17.08 29.65
CA LEU A 118 21.89 17.11 30.16
C LEU A 118 21.83 17.40 31.67
N ALA A 119 22.77 16.91 32.46
CA ALA A 119 22.85 17.23 33.89
C ALA A 119 23.18 18.72 34.12
N GLU A 120 24.16 19.27 33.38
CA GLU A 120 24.52 20.70 33.40
C GLU A 120 23.35 21.59 32.94
N ALA A 121 22.62 21.19 31.90
CA ALA A 121 21.40 21.85 31.44
C ALA A 121 20.20 21.70 32.41
N LYS A 122 20.34 20.95 33.51
CA LYS A 122 19.27 20.60 34.47
C LYS A 122 18.09 19.84 33.84
N ILE A 123 18.37 19.03 32.82
CA ILE A 123 17.40 18.25 32.06
C ILE A 123 17.44 16.78 32.48
N ALA A 124 16.66 16.40 33.48
CA ALA A 124 16.44 15.00 33.81
C ALA A 124 15.68 14.27 32.69
N LEU A 125 16.11 13.06 32.33
CA LEU A 125 15.40 12.17 31.39
C LEU A 125 14.33 11.34 32.12
N GLY A 126 13.17 11.16 31.49
CA GLY A 126 12.14 10.21 31.93
C GLY A 126 12.44 8.77 31.47
N PRO A 127 11.78 7.75 32.07
CA PRO A 127 12.13 6.34 31.89
C PRO A 127 11.95 5.79 30.47
N TYR A 128 11.24 6.53 29.60
CA TYR A 128 10.99 6.15 28.21
C TYR A 128 11.50 7.17 27.20
N ASP A 129 12.16 8.24 27.65
CA ASP A 129 12.56 9.33 26.78
C ASP A 129 13.65 8.88 25.80
N LEU A 130 13.54 9.36 24.56
CA LEU A 130 14.51 9.03 23.53
C LEU A 130 15.44 10.21 23.31
N VAL A 131 16.72 9.98 23.60
CA VAL A 131 17.81 10.93 23.35
C VAL A 131 18.66 10.49 22.15
N LYS A 132 19.11 11.47 21.36
CA LYS A 132 20.05 11.30 20.24
C LYS A 132 21.09 12.43 20.25
N PRO A 133 22.41 12.17 20.32
CA PRO A 133 23.06 10.87 20.52
C PRO A 133 22.62 10.15 21.81
N ALA A 134 23.00 8.88 21.99
CA ALA A 134 22.65 8.15 23.22
C ALA A 134 23.35 8.75 24.45
N ALA A 135 22.82 8.51 25.65
CA ALA A 135 23.23 9.22 26.88
C ALA A 135 24.73 9.06 27.23
N ASP A 136 25.27 7.89 26.92
CA ASP A 136 26.67 7.47 27.08
C ASP A 136 27.61 8.00 25.97
N GLN A 137 27.06 8.47 24.85
CA GLN A 137 27.82 8.87 23.66
C GLN A 137 28.26 10.33 23.73
N PRO A 138 29.27 10.74 22.93
CA PRO A 138 29.64 12.15 22.79
C PRO A 138 28.45 13.00 22.31
N PRO A 139 28.26 14.22 22.86
CA PRO A 139 27.06 15.03 22.60
C PRO A 139 26.98 15.62 21.18
N GLY A 140 28.13 15.76 20.50
CA GLY A 140 28.22 16.57 19.28
C GLY A 140 27.80 18.03 19.52
N GLU A 141 27.36 18.71 18.47
CA GLU A 141 26.81 20.08 18.53
C GLU A 141 25.34 20.10 18.95
N LYS A 142 24.61 18.99 18.76
CA LYS A 142 23.15 18.95 18.81
C LYS A 142 22.62 17.66 19.44
N ILE A 143 21.98 17.82 20.60
CA ILE A 143 21.27 16.75 21.30
C ILE A 143 19.77 16.90 21.03
N THR A 144 19.08 15.82 20.66
CA THR A 144 17.62 15.81 20.48
C THR A 144 16.96 14.87 21.48
N ILE A 145 16.04 15.39 22.28
CA ILE A 145 15.23 14.64 23.25
C ILE A 145 13.78 14.64 22.79
N MET A 146 13.14 13.47 22.80
CA MET A 146 11.70 13.32 22.62
C MET A 146 11.09 12.70 23.87
N ARG A 147 10.19 13.44 24.52
CA ARG A 147 9.56 13.05 25.79
C ARG A 147 8.44 12.04 25.56
N LEU A 148 8.51 10.87 26.20
CA LEU A 148 7.54 9.78 26.03
C LEU A 148 6.76 9.50 27.33
N LEU A 149 5.43 9.48 27.23
CA LEU A 149 4.49 9.18 28.32
C LEU A 149 4.16 7.68 28.45
N SER A 150 4.88 6.81 27.73
CA SER A 150 4.75 5.36 27.79
C SER A 150 5.93 4.66 27.13
N GLU A 151 6.15 3.42 27.54
CA GLU A 151 7.03 2.50 26.82
C GLU A 151 6.67 2.40 25.32
N PRO A 152 7.66 2.43 24.41
CA PRO A 152 7.43 2.24 22.98
C PRO A 152 7.05 0.82 22.56
N LYS A 153 5.86 0.65 21.99
CA LYS A 153 5.33 -0.65 21.54
C LYS A 153 5.40 -0.81 20.03
N LEU A 154 5.57 -2.05 19.55
CA LEU A 154 5.47 -2.39 18.13
C LEU A 154 4.01 -2.65 17.74
N LYS A 155 3.60 -2.21 16.55
CA LYS A 155 2.30 -2.53 15.95
C LYS A 155 2.46 -2.84 14.47
N VAL A 156 1.89 -3.95 14.03
CA VAL A 156 1.76 -4.29 12.61
C VAL A 156 0.58 -3.52 12.03
N VAL A 157 0.83 -2.78 10.94
CA VAL A 157 -0.17 -1.96 10.25
C VAL A 157 -0.21 -2.40 8.78
N ARG A 158 -1.42 -2.72 8.29
CA ARG A 158 -1.65 -2.98 6.86
C ARG A 158 -1.69 -1.65 6.10
N THR A 159 -1.10 -1.63 4.92
CA THR A 159 -1.21 -0.52 3.97
C THR A 159 -2.03 -1.02 2.78
N PRO A 160 -3.27 -0.54 2.56
CA PRO A 160 -4.12 -1.00 1.48
C PRO A 160 -3.44 -0.92 0.11
N ALA A 161 -3.72 -1.88 -0.77
CA ALA A 161 -3.32 -1.81 -2.17
C ALA A 161 -4.18 -0.80 -2.95
N GLU A 162 -3.52 0.10 -3.69
CA GLU A 162 -4.19 0.98 -4.65
C GLU A 162 -4.75 0.20 -5.85
N THR A 163 -5.77 0.75 -6.52
CA THR A 163 -6.31 0.19 -7.77
C THR A 163 -6.01 1.13 -8.93
N ILE A 164 -5.16 0.67 -9.85
CA ILE A 164 -4.76 1.40 -11.06
C ILE A 164 -5.63 0.95 -12.23
N ARG A 165 -6.35 1.88 -12.84
CA ARG A 165 -7.17 1.65 -14.04
C ARG A 165 -6.36 2.03 -15.29
N LYS A 166 -6.18 1.10 -16.22
CA LYS A 166 -5.49 1.31 -17.51
C LYS A 166 -6.49 1.15 -18.65
N LYS A 167 -6.62 2.15 -19.53
CA LYS A 167 -7.44 2.03 -20.75
C LYS A 167 -6.88 0.90 -21.64
N SER A 168 -7.74 0.09 -22.22
CA SER A 168 -7.35 -0.99 -23.12
C SER A 168 -8.45 -1.28 -24.15
N SER A 169 -8.09 -1.38 -25.43
CA SER A 169 -9.01 -1.74 -26.52
C SER A 169 -9.37 -3.23 -26.55
N SER A 170 -8.60 -4.10 -25.89
CA SER A 170 -8.88 -5.54 -25.79
C SER A 170 -9.85 -5.91 -24.67
N VAL A 171 -10.36 -4.92 -23.94
CA VAL A 171 -11.49 -5.07 -23.01
C VAL A 171 -12.74 -4.44 -23.66
N PRO A 172 -13.89 -5.13 -23.68
CA PRO A 172 -15.11 -4.59 -24.27
C PRO A 172 -15.48 -3.22 -23.68
N PRO A 173 -16.05 -2.29 -24.48
CA PRO A 173 -16.50 -1.01 -23.99
C PRO A 173 -17.33 -1.10 -22.71
N TRP A 174 -17.12 -0.12 -21.82
CA TRP A 174 -17.72 -0.03 -20.47
C TRP A 174 -17.48 -1.24 -19.54
N SER A 175 -16.64 -2.21 -19.93
CA SER A 175 -16.31 -3.38 -19.12
C SER A 175 -14.93 -3.24 -18.47
N GLU A 176 -14.68 -4.03 -17.43
CA GLU A 176 -13.40 -4.05 -16.72
C GLU A 176 -12.89 -5.48 -16.56
N LYS A 177 -11.56 -5.68 -16.68
CA LYS A 177 -10.89 -6.96 -16.48
C LYS A 177 -9.72 -6.78 -15.52
N VAL A 178 -9.63 -7.62 -14.49
CA VAL A 178 -8.44 -7.65 -13.64
C VAL A 178 -7.26 -8.20 -14.44
N LEU A 179 -6.20 -7.40 -14.59
CA LEU A 179 -4.91 -7.84 -15.13
C LEU A 179 -3.96 -8.35 -14.05
N ARG A 180 -4.07 -7.80 -12.83
CA ARG A 180 -3.28 -8.23 -11.68
C ARG A 180 -4.02 -7.94 -10.40
N GLU A 181 -4.09 -8.93 -9.50
CA GLU A 181 -4.65 -8.72 -8.17
C GLU A 181 -3.76 -7.86 -7.27
N GLY A 182 -4.41 -7.09 -6.40
CA GLY A 182 -3.73 -6.25 -5.40
C GLY A 182 -3.24 -7.08 -4.21
N LYS A 183 -2.16 -6.64 -3.57
CA LYS A 183 -1.69 -7.24 -2.30
C LYS A 183 -1.30 -6.14 -1.32
N ASP A 184 -1.94 -6.13 -0.15
CA ASP A 184 -1.66 -5.15 0.90
C ASP A 184 -0.19 -5.16 1.34
N GLY A 185 0.33 -3.96 1.56
CA GLY A 185 1.59 -3.73 2.22
C GLY A 185 1.50 -4.00 3.72
N ILE A 186 2.66 -4.18 4.34
CA ILE A 186 2.79 -4.32 5.80
C ILE A 186 3.91 -3.41 6.25
N LYS A 187 3.61 -2.52 7.21
CA LYS A 187 4.61 -1.76 7.96
C LYS A 187 4.53 -2.09 9.44
N ILE A 188 5.67 -2.16 10.10
CA ILE A 188 5.79 -2.27 11.55
C ILE A 188 6.08 -0.85 12.04
N VAL A 189 5.18 -0.30 12.86
CA VAL A 189 5.38 1.00 13.51
C VAL A 189 5.77 0.78 14.97
N LYS A 190 6.84 1.46 15.43
CA LYS A 190 7.13 1.61 16.85
C LYS A 190 6.45 2.91 17.29
N TRP A 191 5.57 2.83 18.27
CA TRP A 191 4.72 3.93 18.69
C TRP A 191 4.73 4.06 20.22
N ALA A 192 4.54 5.28 20.70
CA ALA A 192 4.43 5.60 22.12
C ALA A 192 3.44 6.76 22.30
N TYR A 193 3.00 7.01 23.53
CA TYR A 193 2.25 8.22 23.84
C TYR A 193 3.20 9.40 24.09
N VAL A 194 2.81 10.60 23.65
CA VAL A 194 3.49 11.88 23.92
C VAL A 194 2.51 12.92 24.43
N ARG A 195 3.02 13.99 25.04
CA ARG A 195 2.20 15.16 25.39
C ARG A 195 2.06 16.09 24.17
N ARG A 196 0.84 16.50 23.82
CA ARG A 196 0.58 17.56 22.83
C ARG A 196 -0.61 18.40 23.29
N GLY A 197 -0.41 19.70 23.48
CA GLY A 197 -1.45 20.61 23.98
C GLY A 197 -2.07 20.13 25.30
N GLY A 198 -1.24 19.72 26.25
CA GLY A 198 -1.65 19.14 27.53
C GLY A 198 -2.16 17.68 27.46
N LYS A 199 -2.61 17.20 26.31
CA LYS A 199 -3.26 15.88 26.12
C LYS A 199 -2.26 14.77 25.78
N LYS A 200 -2.59 13.52 26.16
CA LYS A 200 -1.83 12.29 25.85
C LYS A 200 -2.27 11.78 24.47
N VAL A 201 -1.36 11.77 23.48
CA VAL A 201 -1.65 11.35 22.09
C VAL A 201 -0.64 10.31 21.58
N PRO A 202 -1.04 9.33 20.77
CA PRO A 202 -0.11 8.36 20.19
C PRO A 202 0.75 9.02 19.08
N LYS A 203 2.05 8.74 19.07
CA LYS A 203 3.02 9.16 18.06
C LYS A 203 3.78 7.95 17.54
N VAL A 204 3.91 7.85 16.21
CA VAL A 204 4.86 6.92 15.59
C VAL A 204 6.25 7.51 15.72
N ILE A 205 7.15 6.78 16.38
CA ILE A 205 8.53 7.22 16.66
C ILE A 205 9.55 6.58 15.70
N ALA A 206 9.22 5.42 15.13
CA ALA A 206 9.96 4.77 14.06
C ALA A 206 9.02 3.89 13.25
N GLN A 207 9.36 3.61 11.99
CA GLN A 207 8.63 2.67 11.15
C GLN A 207 9.57 1.88 10.24
N LYS A 208 9.26 0.61 10.01
CA LYS A 208 9.94 -0.27 9.05
C LYS A 208 8.90 -0.89 8.11
N VAL A 209 9.04 -0.67 6.81
CA VAL A 209 8.20 -1.33 5.80
C VAL A 209 8.68 -2.78 5.67
N LYS A 210 7.85 -3.76 6.03
CA LYS A 210 8.13 -5.19 5.84
C LYS A 210 7.78 -5.65 4.42
N ARG A 211 6.74 -5.06 3.82
CA ARG A 211 6.33 -5.30 2.43
C ARG A 211 5.63 -4.06 1.88
N LYS A 212 6.03 -3.58 0.69
CA LYS A 212 5.30 -2.51 -0.02
C LYS A 212 3.95 -3.05 -0.55
N PRO A 213 2.88 -2.23 -0.62
CA PRO A 213 1.65 -2.64 -1.30
C PRO A 213 1.92 -2.87 -2.79
N VAL A 214 1.24 -3.84 -3.38
CA VAL A 214 1.24 -4.12 -4.81
C VAL A 214 -0.12 -3.72 -5.36
N ALA A 215 -0.17 -2.72 -6.24
CA ALA A 215 -1.42 -2.22 -6.78
C ALA A 215 -2.19 -3.28 -7.60
N LYS A 216 -3.52 -3.34 -7.41
CA LYS A 216 -4.44 -4.04 -8.31
C LYS A 216 -4.44 -3.30 -9.65
N ILE A 217 -4.35 -4.02 -10.76
CA ILE A 217 -4.41 -3.44 -12.10
C ILE A 217 -5.70 -3.90 -12.76
N LEU A 218 -6.55 -2.94 -13.12
CA LEU A 218 -7.74 -3.14 -13.93
C LEU A 218 -7.47 -2.61 -15.33
N ALA A 219 -7.67 -3.45 -16.35
CA ALA A 219 -7.89 -2.96 -17.70
C ALA A 219 -9.35 -2.52 -17.83
N VAL A 220 -9.57 -1.32 -18.35
CA VAL A 220 -10.90 -0.75 -18.57
C VAL A 220 -11.11 -0.54 -20.07
N GLY A 221 -12.26 -0.96 -20.57
CA GLY A 221 -12.60 -0.82 -21.98
C GLY A 221 -12.80 0.64 -22.40
N PRO A 222 -12.93 0.90 -23.72
CA PRO A 222 -13.30 2.21 -24.23
C PRO A 222 -14.64 2.69 -23.65
N LYS A 223 -14.84 4.01 -23.58
CA LYS A 223 -16.16 4.61 -23.29
C LYS A 223 -16.87 5.02 -24.59
N SER A 224 -16.79 4.18 -25.62
CA SER A 224 -17.45 4.44 -26.91
C SER A 224 -18.95 4.13 -26.84
N ALA A 225 -19.74 4.88 -27.60
CA ALA A 225 -21.17 4.66 -27.79
C ALA A 225 -21.40 3.69 -28.97
N GLY A 226 -20.98 2.44 -28.80
CA GLY A 226 -21.12 1.38 -29.80
C GLY A 226 -20.31 1.59 -31.09
N THR A 227 -20.58 0.74 -32.08
CA THR A 227 -20.05 0.79 -33.44
C THR A 227 -21.10 0.21 -34.41
N GLY A 228 -21.04 0.59 -35.69
CA GLY A 228 -21.93 0.07 -36.74
C GLY A 228 -23.28 0.77 -36.86
N SER A 229 -24.19 0.18 -37.66
CA SER A 229 -25.49 0.76 -38.00
C SER A 229 -26.41 0.99 -36.80
N ALA A 230 -26.40 0.07 -35.82
CA ALA A 230 -27.20 0.19 -34.61
C ALA A 230 -26.91 1.47 -33.81
N ALA A 231 -25.68 2.03 -33.88
CA ALA A 231 -25.36 3.28 -33.18
C ALA A 231 -26.10 4.51 -33.74
N ARG A 232 -26.68 4.41 -34.95
CA ARG A 232 -27.43 5.49 -35.63
C ARG A 232 -28.94 5.49 -35.36
N LEU A 233 -29.46 4.48 -34.66
CA LEU A 233 -30.89 4.37 -34.32
C LEU A 233 -31.29 5.38 -33.24
N ASN A 234 -32.58 5.72 -33.17
CA ASN A 234 -33.11 6.64 -32.18
C ASN A 234 -33.28 5.97 -30.79
N TRP A 235 -32.15 5.73 -30.13
CA TRP A 235 -32.09 5.21 -28.77
C TRP A 235 -32.72 6.12 -27.72
N ALA A 236 -32.84 7.42 -28.00
CA ALA A 236 -33.51 8.38 -27.12
C ALA A 236 -35.03 8.20 -27.16
N GLY A 237 -35.62 8.01 -28.35
CA GLY A 237 -37.03 7.69 -28.55
C GLY A 237 -37.43 6.40 -27.85
N LEU A 238 -36.65 5.33 -28.04
CA LEU A 238 -36.84 4.08 -27.30
C LEU A 238 -36.77 4.28 -25.78
N ALA A 239 -35.70 4.90 -25.27
CA ALA A 239 -35.54 5.13 -23.83
C ALA A 239 -36.65 6.01 -23.23
N LYS A 240 -37.17 6.97 -24.01
CA LYS A 240 -38.26 7.84 -23.59
C LYS A 240 -39.56 7.08 -23.39
N CYS A 241 -39.85 6.11 -24.28
CA CYS A 241 -41.02 5.24 -24.16
C CYS A 241 -40.85 4.20 -23.03
N GLU A 242 -39.68 3.55 -22.93
CA GLU A 242 -39.42 2.47 -21.96
C GLU A 242 -39.33 2.94 -20.51
N SER A 243 -38.77 4.13 -20.25
CA SER A 243 -38.44 4.58 -18.88
C SER A 243 -38.73 6.05 -18.61
N GLY A 244 -39.39 6.76 -19.52
CA GLY A 244 -39.47 8.22 -19.50
C GLY A 244 -38.13 8.92 -19.78
N GLY A 245 -37.07 8.16 -20.10
CA GLY A 245 -35.68 8.61 -20.18
C GLY A 245 -34.88 8.49 -18.88
N ASN A 246 -35.37 7.76 -17.88
CA ASN A 246 -34.74 7.65 -16.56
C ASN A 246 -33.75 6.46 -16.47
N PRO A 247 -32.42 6.70 -16.39
CA PRO A 247 -31.43 5.62 -16.29
C PRO A 247 -31.43 4.91 -14.94
N LYS A 248 -32.15 5.43 -13.94
CA LYS A 248 -32.34 4.83 -12.61
C LYS A 248 -33.74 4.25 -12.43
N ALA A 249 -34.53 4.11 -13.50
CA ALA A 249 -35.84 3.45 -13.44
C ALA A 249 -35.72 2.01 -12.89
N VAL A 250 -36.64 1.64 -12.01
CA VAL A 250 -36.77 0.29 -11.44
C VAL A 250 -38.25 -0.07 -11.45
N ASN A 251 -38.60 -1.14 -12.14
CA ASN A 251 -39.96 -1.64 -12.26
C ASN A 251 -40.17 -2.82 -11.29
N PRO A 252 -41.25 -2.86 -10.50
CA PRO A 252 -41.58 -4.00 -9.63
C PRO A 252 -41.59 -5.36 -10.34
N ALA A 253 -41.88 -5.41 -11.65
CA ALA A 253 -41.84 -6.61 -12.47
C ALA A 253 -40.40 -7.13 -12.79
N GLY A 254 -39.35 -6.49 -12.27
CA GLY A 254 -37.96 -6.96 -12.40
C GLY A 254 -37.19 -6.40 -13.59
N TYR A 255 -37.59 -5.23 -14.10
CA TYR A 255 -36.93 -4.52 -15.20
C TYR A 255 -36.25 -3.23 -14.70
N TYR A 256 -35.12 -2.87 -15.32
CA TYR A 256 -34.23 -1.82 -14.80
C TYR A 256 -33.64 -0.93 -15.89
N GLY A 257 -33.46 0.36 -15.58
CA GLY A 257 -32.74 1.33 -16.41
C GLY A 257 -33.52 1.86 -17.63
N LEU A 258 -32.80 2.59 -18.49
CA LEU A 258 -33.32 3.31 -19.66
C LEU A 258 -34.18 2.46 -20.59
N TYR A 259 -33.79 1.20 -20.77
CA TYR A 259 -34.34 0.26 -21.77
C TYR A 259 -35.07 -0.91 -21.11
N GLN A 260 -35.43 -0.78 -19.83
CA GLN A 260 -36.14 -1.79 -19.04
C GLN A 260 -35.52 -3.19 -19.20
N PHE A 261 -34.23 -3.30 -18.95
CA PHE A 261 -33.51 -4.58 -19.02
C PHE A 261 -33.94 -5.53 -17.90
N SER A 262 -34.19 -6.80 -18.23
CA SER A 262 -34.15 -7.88 -17.24
C SER A 262 -32.69 -8.17 -16.84
N MET A 263 -32.49 -8.72 -15.64
CA MET A 263 -31.15 -9.13 -15.17
C MET A 263 -30.49 -10.16 -16.09
N GLN A 264 -31.27 -11.14 -16.58
CA GLN A 264 -30.77 -12.18 -17.49
C GLN A 264 -30.31 -11.58 -18.82
N THR A 265 -31.14 -10.72 -19.44
CA THR A 265 -30.80 -10.09 -20.72
C THR A 265 -29.56 -9.20 -20.56
N TRP A 266 -29.49 -8.40 -19.49
CA TRP A 266 -28.33 -7.57 -19.13
C TRP A 266 -27.03 -8.35 -19.08
N THR A 267 -26.99 -9.44 -18.28
CA THR A 267 -25.80 -10.29 -18.18
C THR A 267 -25.48 -10.99 -19.51
N SER A 268 -26.49 -11.33 -20.32
CA SER A 268 -26.29 -11.93 -21.64
C SER A 268 -25.56 -11.02 -22.65
N VAL A 269 -25.49 -9.71 -22.40
CA VAL A 269 -24.72 -8.71 -23.17
C VAL A 269 -23.56 -8.12 -22.36
N GLY A 270 -23.02 -8.90 -21.42
CA GLY A 270 -21.83 -8.53 -20.63
C GLY A 270 -22.11 -7.56 -19.48
N GLY A 271 -23.38 -7.40 -19.07
CA GLY A 271 -23.78 -6.60 -17.93
C GLY A 271 -23.43 -7.25 -16.58
N SER A 272 -22.92 -6.43 -15.66
CA SER A 272 -22.76 -6.79 -14.24
C SER A 272 -23.56 -5.82 -13.36
N GLY A 273 -23.87 -6.22 -12.12
CA GLY A 273 -24.78 -5.47 -11.25
C GLY A 273 -26.20 -5.34 -11.83
N LYS A 274 -27.02 -4.41 -11.29
CA LYS A 274 -28.31 -4.07 -11.90
C LYS A 274 -28.09 -3.11 -13.08
N PRO A 275 -28.89 -3.18 -14.15
CA PRO A 275 -28.84 -2.21 -15.25
C PRO A 275 -28.98 -0.76 -14.78
N SER A 276 -29.81 -0.53 -13.75
CA SER A 276 -30.00 0.78 -13.12
C SER A 276 -28.76 1.32 -12.40
N ASP A 277 -27.78 0.49 -12.04
CA ASP A 277 -26.56 0.95 -11.38
C ASP A 277 -25.56 1.54 -12.39
N ALA A 278 -25.53 0.96 -13.60
CA ALA A 278 -24.71 1.38 -14.73
C ALA A 278 -25.02 2.82 -15.20
N SER A 279 -24.07 3.41 -15.93
CA SER A 279 -24.25 4.73 -16.54
C SER A 279 -25.20 4.70 -17.74
N ALA A 280 -25.82 5.83 -18.09
CA ALA A 280 -26.73 5.92 -19.25
C ALA A 280 -26.08 5.42 -20.55
N GLY A 281 -24.87 5.89 -20.87
CA GLY A 281 -24.15 5.46 -22.08
C GLY A 281 -23.76 3.97 -22.06
N GLU A 282 -23.51 3.41 -20.88
CA GLU A 282 -23.26 1.98 -20.70
C GLU A 282 -24.52 1.13 -20.93
N GLN A 283 -25.69 1.63 -20.49
CA GLN A 283 -26.98 0.99 -20.76
C GLN A 283 -27.32 1.03 -22.26
N THR A 284 -27.10 2.17 -22.93
CA THR A 284 -27.30 2.33 -24.39
C THR A 284 -26.36 1.44 -25.18
N TYR A 285 -25.08 1.35 -24.80
CA TYR A 285 -24.13 0.44 -25.43
C TYR A 285 -24.60 -1.01 -25.36
N ARG A 286 -25.12 -1.47 -24.21
CA ARG A 286 -25.65 -2.82 -24.07
C ARG A 286 -26.98 -3.03 -24.80
N ALA A 287 -27.80 -2.00 -24.98
CA ALA A 287 -29.00 -2.07 -25.81
C ALA A 287 -28.62 -2.23 -27.31
N GLN A 288 -27.58 -1.54 -27.77
CA GLN A 288 -27.00 -1.74 -29.10
C GLN A 288 -26.41 -3.15 -29.28
N LEU A 289 -25.69 -3.68 -28.27
CA LEU A 289 -25.23 -5.07 -28.28
C LEU A 289 -26.39 -6.07 -28.34
N LEU A 290 -27.48 -5.83 -27.59
CA LEU A 290 -28.65 -6.70 -27.60
C LEU A 290 -29.31 -6.70 -28.99
N TYR A 291 -29.54 -5.52 -29.56
CA TYR A 291 -30.10 -5.36 -30.91
C TYR A 291 -29.27 -6.10 -31.96
N ASN A 292 -27.94 -5.94 -31.93
CA ASN A 292 -27.03 -6.65 -32.82
C ASN A 292 -27.06 -8.17 -32.58
N LYS A 293 -27.09 -8.61 -31.32
CA LYS A 293 -27.15 -10.04 -30.93
C LYS A 293 -28.43 -10.73 -31.40
N VAL A 294 -29.55 -10.01 -31.51
CA VAL A 294 -30.80 -10.52 -32.09
C VAL A 294 -30.93 -10.22 -33.59
N ASN A 295 -29.84 -9.85 -34.28
CA ASN A 295 -29.81 -9.51 -35.71
C ASN A 295 -30.86 -8.46 -36.10
N GLY A 296 -31.07 -7.46 -35.25
CA GLY A 296 -32.04 -6.37 -35.44
C GLY A 296 -33.50 -6.74 -35.18
N ARG A 297 -33.81 -7.98 -34.76
CA ARG A 297 -35.17 -8.44 -34.40
C ARG A 297 -35.62 -7.92 -33.03
N TRP A 298 -35.79 -6.61 -32.94
CA TRP A 298 -36.11 -5.87 -31.72
C TRP A 298 -37.47 -6.21 -31.11
N GLN A 299 -38.42 -6.75 -31.88
CA GLN A 299 -39.82 -6.96 -31.47
C GLN A 299 -39.96 -7.84 -30.23
N GLY A 300 -39.06 -8.81 -30.04
CA GLY A 300 -39.06 -9.67 -28.85
C GLY A 300 -38.33 -9.06 -27.63
N GLN A 301 -37.66 -7.92 -27.79
CA GLN A 301 -36.92 -7.23 -26.72
C GLN A 301 -37.66 -5.98 -26.24
N TRP A 302 -38.26 -5.23 -27.17
CA TRP A 302 -39.01 -4.00 -26.91
C TRP A 302 -40.32 -4.00 -27.72
N PRO A 303 -41.32 -4.83 -27.36
CA PRO A 303 -42.50 -5.06 -28.22
C PRO A 303 -43.30 -3.79 -28.52
N ASN A 304 -43.48 -2.93 -27.51
CA ASN A 304 -44.33 -1.74 -27.59
C ASN A 304 -43.55 -0.49 -28.04
N CYS A 305 -42.31 -0.34 -27.56
CA CYS A 305 -41.51 0.86 -27.76
C CYS A 305 -40.43 0.74 -28.85
N GLY A 306 -40.08 -0.47 -29.32
CA GLY A 306 -38.99 -0.65 -30.28
C GLY A 306 -39.20 0.02 -31.64
N LYS A 307 -40.45 0.34 -32.00
CA LYS A 307 -40.78 1.20 -33.15
C LYS A 307 -40.10 2.57 -33.11
N TYR A 308 -39.87 3.13 -31.92
CA TYR A 308 -39.22 4.43 -31.72
C TYR A 308 -37.70 4.41 -31.98
N LEU A 309 -37.10 3.26 -32.34
CA LEU A 309 -35.72 3.21 -32.84
C LEU A 309 -35.58 3.79 -34.26
N PHE A 310 -36.68 3.94 -35.00
CA PHE A 310 -36.72 4.32 -36.42
C PHE A 310 -37.54 5.60 -36.70
N SER A 311 -37.96 6.30 -35.63
CA SER A 311 -38.67 7.58 -35.68
C SER A 311 -37.72 8.76 -35.48
#